data_AF-A0A968UCH9-F1
#
_entry.id   AF-A0A968UCH9-F1
#
_cell.length_a   1.000
_cell.length_b   1.000
_cell.length_c   1.000
_cell.angle_alpha   90.00
_cell.angle_beta   90.00
_cell.angle_gamma   90.00
#
_symmetry.space_group_name_H-M   'P 1'
#
loop_
_entity.id
_entity.type
_entity.pdbx_description
1 polymer ?
#
loop_
_entity_poly.entity_id
_entity_poly.type
_entity_poly.pdbx_seq_one_letter_code
_entity_poly.pdbx_strand_id
1 'polypeptide(L)'
;MAGTNAERLALTQTMRSGLQEQGALGADSFVMQSLRRKDLTTAQASYLKAYAPGDVLVPIQDYRKQGLIRGEQYRVIAVNPEAQQVVLETPNGSVLSVDPAACPRKTVYTTQSIPVAVGDKLKWTRNNAKAGIRNGQGFVVTGLEADGTAVVRDGTGQTSTINLSGNQYVDYAWVSTTYSSQGKTAERVLALLGETTNREAFYVAISRAKRAVTLYTTSQADLVRLAQVSRAKENVSDYVPLTQPVMTDGQHEQREEQKPDPISSVDPRAVGKRI
;
A
#
# COMPACT_ATOMS: atom_id res chain seq x y z
N MET A 1 -0.40 -17.53 1.89
CA MET A 1 0.32 -16.27 1.60
C MET A 1 0.30 -16.04 0.10
N ALA A 2 0.30 -14.79 -0.32
CA ALA A 2 0.33 -14.41 -1.74
C ALA A 2 1.38 -13.31 -2.00
N GLY A 3 1.82 -13.18 -3.25
CA GLY A 3 2.78 -12.14 -3.66
C GLY A 3 2.14 -10.76 -3.66
N THR A 4 0.92 -10.65 -4.18
CA THR A 4 0.20 -9.38 -4.33
C THR A 4 -1.09 -9.32 -3.49
N ASN A 5 -1.64 -8.11 -3.33
CA ASN A 5 -2.93 -7.94 -2.66
C ASN A 5 -4.09 -8.46 -3.54
N ALA A 6 -3.99 -8.34 -4.87
CA ALA A 6 -5.00 -8.87 -5.78
C ALA A 6 -5.12 -10.39 -5.67
N GLU A 7 -3.98 -11.11 -5.70
CA GLU A 7 -3.94 -12.56 -5.47
C GLU A 7 -4.44 -12.93 -4.06
N ARG A 8 -4.04 -12.16 -3.04
CA ARG A 8 -4.51 -12.35 -1.65
C ARG A 8 -6.04 -12.31 -1.58
N LEU A 9 -6.66 -11.34 -2.24
CA LEU A 9 -8.12 -11.18 -2.27
C LEU A 9 -8.79 -12.31 -3.05
N ALA A 10 -8.26 -12.67 -4.22
CA ALA A 10 -8.76 -13.79 -5.01
C ALA A 10 -8.74 -15.11 -4.23
N LEU A 11 -7.60 -15.45 -3.61
CA LEU A 11 -7.47 -16.65 -2.77
C LEU A 11 -8.39 -16.59 -1.54
N THR A 12 -8.56 -15.41 -0.95
CA THR A 12 -9.50 -15.23 0.16
C THR A 12 -10.92 -15.56 -0.28
N GLN A 13 -11.35 -15.07 -1.45
CA GLN A 13 -12.70 -15.33 -1.96
C GLN A 13 -12.91 -16.82 -2.27
N THR A 14 -11.94 -17.48 -2.89
CA THR A 14 -11.99 -18.93 -3.15
C THR A 14 -12.09 -19.72 -1.85
N MET A 15 -11.31 -19.38 -0.83
CA MET A 15 -11.38 -20.04 0.48
C MET A 15 -12.72 -19.78 1.18
N ARG A 16 -13.23 -18.53 1.16
CA ARG A 16 -14.53 -18.21 1.76
C ARG A 16 -15.65 -19.01 1.10
N SER A 17 -15.66 -19.08 -0.23
CA SER A 17 -16.66 -19.85 -0.98
C SER A 17 -16.64 -21.33 -0.61
N GLY A 18 -15.45 -21.96 -0.58
CA GLY A 18 -15.32 -23.36 -0.17
C GLY A 18 -15.70 -23.61 1.29
N LEU A 19 -15.42 -22.67 2.21
CA LEU A 19 -15.83 -22.77 3.61
C LEU A 19 -17.34 -22.60 3.79
N GLN A 20 -17.98 -21.80 2.95
CA GLN A 20 -19.45 -21.63 2.93
C GLN A 20 -20.14 -22.89 2.43
N GLU A 21 -19.64 -23.50 1.34
CA GLU A 21 -20.14 -24.78 0.82
C GLU A 21 -20.02 -25.91 1.85
N GLN A 22 -18.97 -25.89 2.67
CA GLN A 22 -18.75 -26.87 3.75
C GLN A 22 -19.54 -26.55 5.04
N GLY A 23 -20.24 -25.41 5.12
CA GLY A 23 -20.95 -24.96 6.32
C GLY A 23 -20.04 -24.48 7.45
N ALA A 24 -18.73 -24.33 7.21
CA ALA A 24 -17.76 -23.85 8.19
C ALA A 24 -17.72 -22.30 8.29
N LEU A 25 -18.28 -21.61 7.29
CA LEU A 25 -18.47 -20.17 7.26
C LEU A 25 -19.94 -19.87 6.94
N GLY A 26 -20.53 -18.87 7.60
CA GLY A 26 -21.90 -18.44 7.32
C GLY A 26 -22.07 -17.82 5.94
N ALA A 27 -23.31 -17.62 5.51
CA ALA A 27 -23.61 -16.81 4.33
C ALA A 27 -23.22 -15.34 4.56
N ASP A 28 -22.90 -14.64 3.48
CA ASP A 28 -22.64 -13.20 3.52
C ASP A 28 -23.90 -12.47 3.99
N SER A 29 -23.83 -11.81 5.15
CA SER A 29 -24.98 -11.13 5.77
C SER A 29 -24.81 -9.62 5.87
N PHE A 30 -23.61 -9.10 5.60
CA PHE A 30 -23.33 -7.66 5.59
C PHE A 30 -22.26 -7.31 4.56
N VAL A 31 -22.29 -6.12 3.97
CA VAL A 31 -21.24 -5.62 3.07
C VAL A 31 -20.57 -4.41 3.71
N MET A 32 -19.35 -4.60 4.20
CA MET A 32 -18.56 -3.56 4.84
C MET A 32 -17.77 -2.75 3.81
N GLN A 33 -17.63 -1.44 4.04
CA GLN A 33 -16.74 -0.59 3.25
C GLN A 33 -15.35 -0.51 3.91
N SER A 34 -14.40 -1.27 3.39
CA SER A 34 -13.02 -1.32 3.87
C SER A 34 -12.17 -0.20 3.26
N LEU A 35 -11.42 0.52 4.09
CA LEU A 35 -10.48 1.54 3.66
C LEU A 35 -9.10 0.94 3.41
N ARG A 36 -8.64 1.05 2.16
CA ARG A 36 -7.31 0.64 1.73
C ARG A 36 -6.47 1.85 1.36
N ARG A 37 -5.33 2.01 2.01
CA ARG A 37 -4.42 3.13 1.75
C ARG A 37 -3.85 3.07 0.33
N LYS A 38 -3.76 4.22 -0.36
CA LYS A 38 -3.16 4.36 -1.70
C LYS A 38 -1.63 4.50 -1.69
N ASP A 39 -0.98 4.43 -0.52
CA ASP A 39 0.48 4.54 -0.30
C ASP A 39 1.18 5.66 -1.09
N LEU A 40 0.51 6.81 -1.20
CA LEU A 40 1.03 7.99 -1.90
C LEU A 40 2.14 8.66 -1.11
N THR A 41 3.17 9.14 -1.81
CA THR A 41 4.11 10.12 -1.24
C THR A 41 3.44 11.47 -1.03
N THR A 42 4.03 12.34 -0.20
CA THR A 42 3.54 13.71 0.01
C THR A 42 3.39 14.47 -1.31
N ALA A 43 4.38 14.33 -2.21
CA ALA A 43 4.35 14.94 -3.54
C ALA A 43 3.29 14.31 -4.43
N GLN A 44 3.14 12.99 -4.45
CA GLN A 44 2.07 12.35 -5.23
C GLN A 44 0.69 12.80 -4.74
N ALA A 45 0.50 12.94 -3.43
CA ALA A 45 -0.73 13.40 -2.82
C ALA A 45 -1.03 14.90 -3.05
N SER A 46 -0.14 15.70 -3.63
CA SER A 46 -0.48 17.07 -4.04
C SER A 46 -1.14 17.13 -5.42
N TYR A 47 -1.00 16.08 -6.25
CA TYR A 47 -1.57 16.08 -7.60
C TYR A 47 -2.99 15.53 -7.64
N LEU A 48 -3.85 16.19 -8.42
CA LEU A 48 -5.26 15.79 -8.61
C LEU A 48 -5.41 14.36 -9.14
N LYS A 49 -4.50 13.90 -10.00
CA LYS A 49 -4.50 12.54 -10.57
C LYS A 49 -4.41 11.42 -9.54
N ALA A 50 -4.03 11.73 -8.29
CA ALA A 50 -4.00 10.75 -7.22
C ALA A 50 -5.38 10.43 -6.64
N TYR A 51 -6.39 11.27 -6.93
CA TYR A 51 -7.74 11.20 -6.40
C TYR A 51 -8.72 10.68 -7.45
N ALA A 52 -9.67 9.88 -7.01
CA ALA A 52 -10.82 9.46 -7.78
C ALA A 52 -12.10 9.60 -6.93
N PRO A 53 -13.28 9.86 -7.54
CA PRO A 53 -14.54 9.77 -6.83
C PRO A 53 -14.68 8.44 -6.08
N GLY A 54 -15.13 8.50 -4.83
CA GLY A 54 -15.24 7.35 -3.92
C GLY A 54 -14.01 7.12 -3.03
N ASP A 55 -12.88 7.79 -3.28
CA ASP A 55 -11.76 7.80 -2.34
C ASP A 55 -12.13 8.52 -1.03
N VAL A 56 -11.38 8.24 0.03
CA VAL A 56 -11.52 8.88 1.32
C VAL A 56 -10.21 9.58 1.70
N LEU A 57 -10.30 10.89 1.92
CA LEU A 57 -9.21 11.73 2.39
C LEU A 57 -9.29 11.90 3.91
N VAL A 58 -8.17 11.67 4.58
CA VAL A 58 -8.07 11.79 6.05
C VAL A 58 -6.89 12.70 6.40
N PRO A 59 -7.12 13.91 6.93
CA PRO A 59 -6.07 14.82 7.36
C PRO A 59 -5.32 14.28 8.57
N ILE A 60 -3.99 14.45 8.60
CA ILE A 60 -3.16 14.09 9.76
C ILE A 60 -3.08 15.26 10.76
N GLN A 61 -3.46 16.47 10.32
CA GLN A 61 -3.55 17.70 11.11
C GLN A 61 -4.78 18.51 10.69
N ASP A 62 -5.09 19.56 11.46
CA ASP A 62 -6.15 20.51 11.11
C ASP A 62 -5.67 21.44 9.96
N TYR A 63 -6.58 21.72 9.02
CA TYR A 63 -6.42 22.72 7.97
C TYR A 63 -7.59 23.69 8.01
N ARG A 64 -7.58 24.63 8.96
CA ARG A 64 -8.68 25.58 9.20
C ARG A 64 -9.08 26.37 7.95
N LYS A 65 -8.11 26.81 7.14
CA LYS A 65 -8.36 27.54 5.88
C LYS A 65 -9.10 26.70 4.82
N GLN A 66 -8.99 25.39 4.91
CA GLN A 66 -9.58 24.41 3.97
C GLN A 66 -10.80 23.69 4.59
N GLY A 67 -11.18 24.03 5.82
CA GLY A 67 -12.28 23.37 6.53
C GLY A 67 -12.03 21.91 6.94
N LEU A 68 -10.77 21.45 6.95
CA LEU A 68 -10.44 20.07 7.30
C LEU A 68 -10.00 19.91 8.75
N ILE A 69 -10.50 18.87 9.40
CA ILE A 69 -10.22 18.52 10.79
C ILE A 69 -9.36 17.26 10.83
N ARG A 70 -8.40 17.22 11.75
CA ARG A 70 -7.52 16.07 11.96
C ARG A 70 -8.31 14.79 12.22
N GLY A 71 -8.03 13.77 11.43
CA GLY A 71 -8.55 12.41 11.64
C GLY A 71 -9.96 12.16 11.10
N GLU A 72 -10.69 13.21 10.71
CA GLU A 72 -11.99 13.11 10.07
C GLU A 72 -11.89 12.50 8.67
N GLN A 73 -12.94 11.79 8.26
CA GLN A 73 -13.02 11.15 6.96
C GLN A 73 -13.83 12.01 5.99
N TYR A 74 -13.22 12.39 4.88
CA TYR A 74 -13.86 13.18 3.83
C TYR A 74 -13.93 12.36 2.54
N ARG A 75 -15.13 12.17 1.99
CA ARG A 75 -15.31 11.38 0.77
C ARG A 75 -15.10 12.25 -0.45
N VAL A 76 -14.25 11.81 -1.38
CA VAL A 76 -14.07 12.47 -2.67
C VAL A 76 -15.30 12.21 -3.52
N ILE A 77 -16.00 13.27 -3.92
CA ILE A 77 -17.18 13.17 -4.81
C ILE A 77 -16.86 13.60 -6.24
N ALA A 78 -15.91 14.54 -6.40
CA ALA A 78 -15.45 14.98 -7.71
C ALA A 78 -14.01 15.52 -7.66
N VAL A 79 -13.39 15.64 -8.83
CA VAL A 79 -12.10 16.31 -9.02
C VAL A 79 -12.33 17.39 -10.08
N ASN A 80 -11.96 18.63 -9.78
CA ASN A 80 -12.07 19.77 -10.68
C ASN A 80 -10.65 20.16 -11.17
N PRO A 81 -10.26 19.78 -12.40
CA PRO A 81 -8.95 20.10 -12.96
C PRO A 81 -8.73 21.60 -13.20
N GLU A 82 -9.78 22.34 -13.57
CA GLU A 82 -9.69 23.77 -13.91
C GLU A 82 -9.35 24.61 -12.68
N ALA A 83 -10.01 24.31 -11.55
CA ALA A 83 -9.78 25.01 -10.27
C ALA A 83 -8.63 24.41 -9.44
N GLN A 84 -7.98 23.34 -9.91
CA GLN A 84 -7.03 22.53 -9.15
C GLN A 84 -7.55 22.06 -7.78
N GLN A 85 -8.82 21.65 -7.73
CA GLN A 85 -9.49 21.30 -6.47
C GLN A 85 -10.05 19.88 -6.49
N VAL A 86 -10.10 19.27 -5.31
CA VAL A 86 -10.85 18.06 -5.03
C VAL A 86 -12.09 18.45 -4.24
N VAL A 87 -13.25 17.99 -4.72
CA VAL A 87 -14.54 18.22 -4.08
C VAL A 87 -14.79 17.06 -3.12
N LEU A 88 -14.99 17.41 -1.85
CA LEU A 88 -15.13 16.49 -0.74
C LEU A 88 -16.51 16.65 -0.09
N GLU A 89 -17.09 15.52 0.30
CA GLU A 89 -18.26 15.43 1.17
C GLU A 89 -17.77 15.23 2.61
N THR A 90 -18.28 16.05 3.52
CA THR A 90 -18.00 15.97 4.95
C THR A 90 -18.83 14.86 5.61
N PRO A 91 -18.45 14.40 6.82
CA PRO A 91 -19.29 13.48 7.59
C PRO A 91 -20.73 13.97 7.83
N ASN A 92 -20.93 15.29 7.83
CA ASN A 92 -22.24 15.92 8.02
C ASN A 92 -23.01 16.12 6.70
N GLY A 93 -22.50 15.62 5.56
CA GLY A 93 -23.12 15.74 4.25
C GLY A 93 -22.93 17.10 3.56
N SER A 94 -22.13 18.00 4.12
CA SER A 94 -21.78 19.27 3.44
C SER A 94 -20.68 19.04 2.40
N VAL A 95 -20.61 19.91 1.41
CA VAL A 95 -19.58 19.84 0.36
C VAL A 95 -18.53 20.93 0.57
N LEU A 96 -17.26 20.56 0.42
CA LEU A 96 -16.13 21.50 0.44
C LEU A 96 -15.16 21.21 -0.71
N SER A 97 -14.56 22.25 -1.25
CA SER A 97 -13.53 22.15 -2.29
C SER A 97 -12.17 22.51 -1.70
N VAL A 98 -11.19 21.63 -1.87
CA VAL A 98 -9.85 21.83 -1.33
C VAL A 98 -8.80 21.64 -2.39
N ASP A 99 -7.75 22.44 -2.33
CA ASP A 99 -6.51 22.16 -3.05
C ASP A 99 -5.71 21.10 -2.28
N PRO A 100 -5.46 19.90 -2.85
CA PRO A 100 -4.65 18.89 -2.20
C PRO A 100 -3.23 19.37 -1.85
N ALA A 101 -2.63 20.27 -2.63
CA ALA A 101 -1.29 20.79 -2.36
C ALA A 101 -1.23 21.63 -1.08
N ALA A 102 -2.30 22.39 -0.78
CA ALA A 102 -2.44 23.13 0.46
C ALA A 102 -2.58 22.23 1.73
N CYS A 103 -2.80 20.93 1.54
CA CYS A 103 -2.97 19.95 2.62
C CYS A 103 -1.88 18.84 2.58
N PRO A 104 -0.59 19.13 2.79
CA PRO A 104 0.48 18.16 2.55
C PRO A 104 0.44 16.93 3.47
N ARG A 105 0.02 17.08 4.74
CA ARG A 105 -0.06 16.00 5.74
C ARG A 105 -1.45 15.39 5.78
N LYS A 106 -1.68 14.46 4.86
CA LYS A 106 -2.94 13.73 4.72
C LYS A 106 -2.69 12.30 4.24
N THR A 107 -3.71 11.46 4.42
CA THR A 107 -3.72 10.09 3.92
C THR A 107 -4.92 9.91 3.01
N VAL A 108 -4.76 9.15 1.93
CA VAL A 108 -5.82 8.87 0.97
C VAL A 108 -6.05 7.37 0.92
N TYR A 109 -7.31 6.98 0.95
CA TYR A 109 -7.76 5.60 0.92
C TYR A 109 -8.68 5.41 -0.27
N THR A 110 -8.60 4.24 -0.90
CA THR A 110 -9.65 3.73 -1.77
C THR A 110 -10.60 2.89 -0.93
N THR A 111 -11.88 2.90 -1.29
CA THR A 111 -12.92 2.17 -0.60
C THR A 111 -13.17 0.85 -1.33
N GLN A 112 -13.13 -0.26 -0.59
CA GLN A 112 -13.39 -1.59 -1.11
C GLN A 112 -14.58 -2.21 -0.37
N SER A 113 -15.62 -2.58 -1.10
CA SER A 113 -16.73 -3.34 -0.53
C SER A 113 -16.29 -4.79 -0.29
N ILE A 114 -16.44 -5.25 0.95
CA ILE A 114 -16.12 -6.63 1.33
C ILE A 114 -17.33 -7.29 2.01
N PRO A 115 -17.84 -8.41 1.49
CA PRO A 115 -18.87 -9.17 2.16
C PRO A 115 -18.36 -9.77 3.47
N VAL A 116 -19.19 -9.78 4.51
CA VAL A 116 -18.83 -10.31 5.83
C VAL A 116 -19.88 -11.32 6.24
N ALA A 117 -19.40 -12.43 6.79
CA ALA A 117 -20.18 -13.52 7.33
C ALA A 117 -19.77 -13.84 8.77
N VAL A 118 -20.67 -14.48 9.52
CA VAL A 118 -20.31 -15.07 10.81
C VAL A 118 -19.28 -16.18 10.57
N GLY A 119 -18.18 -16.15 11.33
CA GLY A 119 -17.01 -17.00 11.18
C GLY A 119 -15.85 -16.34 10.43
N ASP A 120 -16.04 -15.16 9.82
CA ASP A 120 -14.97 -14.48 9.10
C ASP A 120 -13.83 -14.06 10.02
N LYS A 121 -12.61 -14.24 9.52
CA LYS A 121 -11.38 -13.75 10.14
C LYS A 121 -11.04 -12.40 9.53
N LEU A 122 -11.07 -11.36 10.35
CA LEU A 122 -10.76 -9.99 9.96
C LEU A 122 -9.56 -9.46 10.76
N LYS A 123 -9.01 -8.34 10.33
CA LYS A 123 -7.92 -7.64 11.01
C LYS A 123 -8.08 -6.13 10.90
N TRP A 124 -7.60 -5.42 11.91
CA TRP A 124 -7.45 -3.97 11.85
C TRP A 124 -6.33 -3.58 10.89
N THR A 125 -6.53 -2.55 10.07
CA THR A 125 -5.53 -2.04 9.11
C THR A 125 -4.88 -0.72 9.56
N ARG A 126 -5.33 -0.17 10.70
CA ARG A 126 -4.83 1.08 11.27
C ARG A 126 -4.75 0.99 12.79
N ASN A 127 -3.71 1.59 13.37
CA ASN A 127 -3.60 1.75 14.82
C ASN A 127 -4.64 2.75 15.33
N ASN A 128 -5.28 2.42 16.46
CA ASN A 128 -6.07 3.37 17.23
C ASN A 128 -5.76 3.18 18.72
N ALA A 129 -4.81 3.97 19.21
CA ALA A 129 -4.32 3.87 20.60
C ALA A 129 -5.42 4.15 21.63
N LYS A 130 -6.37 5.05 21.34
CA LYS A 130 -7.48 5.37 22.25
C LYS A 130 -8.40 4.17 22.47
N ALA A 131 -8.58 3.35 21.43
CA ALA A 131 -9.38 2.12 21.48
C ALA A 131 -8.55 0.86 21.77
N GLY A 132 -7.25 0.99 22.07
CA GLY A 132 -6.36 -0.16 22.27
C GLY A 132 -6.09 -1.01 21.02
N ILE A 133 -6.49 -0.55 19.83
CA ILE A 133 -6.42 -1.31 18.57
C ILE A 133 -5.03 -1.20 17.95
N ARG A 134 -4.45 -2.35 17.60
CA ARG A 134 -3.16 -2.45 16.88
C ARG A 134 -3.37 -2.89 15.44
N ASN A 135 -2.64 -2.27 14.52
CA ASN A 135 -2.61 -2.65 13.11
C ASN A 135 -2.13 -4.10 12.97
N GLY A 136 -2.88 -4.89 12.21
CA GLY A 136 -2.64 -6.31 12.00
C GLY A 136 -3.18 -7.22 13.11
N GLN A 137 -3.74 -6.67 14.19
CA GLN A 137 -4.46 -7.45 15.19
C GLN A 137 -5.71 -8.05 14.55
N GLY A 138 -5.82 -9.38 14.60
CA GLY A 138 -6.93 -10.14 14.05
C GLY A 138 -8.04 -10.38 15.06
N PHE A 139 -9.24 -10.62 14.53
CA PHE A 139 -10.43 -11.02 15.29
C PHE A 139 -11.35 -11.87 14.40
N VAL A 140 -12.24 -12.62 15.03
CA VAL A 140 -13.23 -13.47 14.37
C VAL A 140 -14.62 -12.92 14.62
N VAL A 141 -15.44 -12.80 13.57
CA VAL A 141 -16.85 -12.41 13.69
C VAL A 141 -17.63 -13.61 14.24
N THR A 142 -18.23 -13.47 15.42
CA THR A 142 -19.03 -14.53 16.06
C THR A 142 -20.53 -14.27 16.00
N GLY A 143 -20.94 -13.03 15.71
CA GLY A 143 -22.31 -12.63 15.45
C GLY A 143 -22.32 -11.38 14.58
N LEU A 144 -23.34 -11.22 13.74
CA LEU A 144 -23.44 -10.10 12.80
C LEU A 144 -24.91 -9.80 12.49
N GLU A 145 -25.30 -8.56 12.73
CA GLU A 145 -26.62 -8.02 12.45
C GLU A 145 -26.65 -7.24 11.13
N ALA A 146 -27.85 -7.00 10.61
CA ALA A 146 -28.06 -6.36 9.31
C ALA A 146 -27.62 -4.88 9.27
N ASP A 147 -27.57 -4.21 10.42
CA ASP A 147 -27.10 -2.83 10.57
C ASP A 147 -25.56 -2.71 10.64
N GLY A 148 -24.86 -3.85 10.60
CA GLY A 148 -23.40 -3.93 10.74
C GLY A 148 -22.90 -4.04 12.17
N THR A 149 -23.78 -4.16 13.17
CA THR A 149 -23.39 -4.48 14.55
C THR A 149 -22.86 -5.91 14.58
N ALA A 150 -21.61 -6.07 15.02
CA ALA A 150 -20.90 -7.34 15.01
C ALA A 150 -20.35 -7.67 16.40
N VAL A 151 -20.59 -8.90 16.84
CA VAL A 151 -19.91 -9.48 18.01
C VAL A 151 -18.65 -10.15 17.50
N VAL A 152 -17.49 -9.73 18.03
CA VAL A 152 -16.18 -10.22 17.61
C VAL A 152 -15.40 -10.80 18.76
N ARG A 153 -14.59 -11.83 18.46
CA ARG A 153 -13.67 -12.45 19.40
C ARG A 153 -12.23 -12.23 18.95
N ASP A 154 -11.40 -11.69 19.84
CA ASP A 154 -9.99 -11.46 19.53
C ASP A 154 -9.11 -12.71 19.74
N GLY A 155 -7.82 -12.57 19.48
CA GLY A 155 -6.85 -13.66 19.65
C GLY A 155 -6.59 -14.09 21.10
N THR A 156 -7.05 -13.32 22.10
CA THR A 156 -6.99 -13.69 23.53
C THR A 156 -8.25 -14.42 23.99
N GLY A 157 -9.29 -14.46 23.15
CA GLY A 157 -10.60 -15.00 23.48
C GLY A 157 -11.59 -13.97 24.03
N GLN A 158 -11.17 -12.71 24.18
CA GLN A 158 -12.06 -11.64 24.63
C GLN A 158 -13.10 -11.34 23.56
N THR A 159 -14.36 -11.23 23.99
CA THR A 159 -15.48 -10.88 23.10
C THR A 159 -15.86 -9.41 23.30
N SER A 160 -16.14 -8.71 22.20
CA SER A 160 -16.58 -7.32 22.20
C SER A 160 -17.55 -7.05 21.06
N THR A 161 -18.32 -5.97 21.15
CA THR A 161 -19.23 -5.53 20.09
C THR A 161 -18.60 -4.35 19.36
N ILE A 162 -18.58 -4.41 18.03
CA ILE A 162 -18.12 -3.34 17.15
C ILE A 162 -19.18 -3.04 16.09
N ASN A 163 -19.08 -1.88 15.45
CA ASN A 163 -19.94 -1.53 14.33
C ASN A 163 -19.11 -1.51 13.04
N LEU A 164 -19.52 -2.29 12.05
CA LEU A 164 -18.88 -2.43 10.73
C LEU A 164 -19.49 -1.52 9.66
N SER A 165 -20.49 -0.71 10.00
CA SER A 165 -21.12 0.24 9.07
C SER A 165 -20.22 1.41 8.74
N GLY A 166 -20.46 2.05 7.59
CA GLY A 166 -19.60 3.12 7.09
C GLY A 166 -18.20 2.63 6.71
N ASN A 167 -17.25 3.57 6.70
CA ASN A 167 -15.89 3.35 6.22
C ASN A 167 -14.96 2.86 7.34
N GLN A 168 -14.50 1.60 7.21
CA GLN A 168 -13.82 0.85 8.24
C GLN A 168 -12.33 0.63 7.94
N TYR A 169 -11.48 0.74 8.97
CA TYR A 169 -10.07 0.34 8.90
C TYR A 169 -9.91 -1.15 9.20
N VAL A 170 -10.64 -1.99 8.46
CA VAL A 170 -10.71 -3.45 8.65
C VAL A 170 -10.60 -4.14 7.31
N ASP A 171 -9.89 -5.27 7.24
CA ASP A 171 -9.72 -6.09 6.03
C ASP A 171 -9.70 -7.58 6.42
N TYR A 172 -9.80 -8.48 5.45
CA TYR A 172 -9.70 -9.91 5.69
C TYR A 172 -8.34 -10.32 6.26
N ALA A 173 -8.38 -11.33 7.13
CA ALA A 173 -7.23 -11.96 7.75
C ALA A 173 -7.06 -13.44 7.35
N TRP A 174 -7.79 -13.91 6.33
CA TRP A 174 -7.66 -15.27 5.79
C TRP A 174 -6.33 -15.52 5.09
N VAL A 175 -5.95 -14.62 4.18
CA VAL A 175 -4.65 -14.66 3.47
C VAL A 175 -3.87 -13.39 3.78
N SER A 176 -2.58 -13.53 4.02
CA SER A 176 -1.63 -12.42 4.12
C SER A 176 -0.75 -12.33 2.87
N THR A 177 -0.27 -11.12 2.55
CA THR A 177 0.81 -10.96 1.58
C THR A 177 2.14 -11.37 2.22
N THR A 178 3.10 -11.84 1.42
CA THR A 178 4.46 -12.18 1.89
C THR A 178 5.09 -11.02 2.66
N TYR A 179 4.98 -9.79 2.14
CA TYR A 179 5.47 -8.58 2.80
C TYR A 179 4.81 -8.35 4.17
N SER A 180 3.47 -8.40 4.25
CA SER A 180 2.72 -8.18 5.51
C SER A 180 2.94 -9.23 6.60
N SER A 181 3.67 -10.30 6.26
CA SER A 181 3.93 -11.43 7.15
C SER A 181 5.35 -11.45 7.68
N GLN A 182 6.18 -10.49 7.29
CA GLN A 182 7.53 -10.34 7.83
C GLN A 182 7.47 -10.22 9.36
N GLY A 183 8.33 -10.97 10.05
CA GLY A 183 8.36 -11.03 11.52
C GLY A 183 7.29 -11.90 12.17
N LYS A 184 6.34 -12.45 11.40
CA LYS A 184 5.36 -13.43 11.92
C LYS A 184 5.91 -14.85 11.82
N THR A 185 5.34 -15.79 12.56
CA THR A 185 5.61 -17.22 12.41
C THR A 185 4.28 -17.99 12.39
N ALA A 186 4.26 -19.13 11.72
CA ALA A 186 3.11 -20.03 11.66
C ALA A 186 3.58 -21.48 11.74
N GLU A 187 2.75 -22.38 12.28
CA GLU A 187 3.07 -23.81 12.32
C GLU A 187 3.27 -24.37 10.89
N ARG A 188 2.37 -23.99 9.98
CA ARG A 188 2.41 -24.36 8.57
C ARG A 188 2.23 -23.12 7.71
N VAL A 189 2.95 -23.05 6.60
CA VAL A 189 2.83 -21.98 5.61
C VAL A 189 2.43 -22.58 4.27
N LEU A 190 1.35 -22.06 3.68
CA LEU A 190 1.01 -22.28 2.28
C LEU A 190 1.26 -20.98 1.53
N ALA A 191 2.11 -20.99 0.51
CA ALA A 191 2.50 -19.77 -0.22
C ALA A 191 2.34 -19.95 -1.73
N LEU A 192 1.58 -19.05 -2.36
CA LEU A 192 1.56 -18.90 -3.81
C LEU A 192 2.70 -17.95 -4.22
N LEU A 193 3.61 -18.45 -5.05
CA LEU A 193 4.78 -17.73 -5.55
C LEU A 193 4.77 -17.71 -7.08
N GLY A 194 4.77 -16.51 -7.65
CA GLY A 194 4.73 -16.27 -9.09
C GLY A 194 5.69 -15.16 -9.50
N GLU A 195 5.35 -14.41 -10.54
CA GLU A 195 6.20 -13.42 -11.20
C GLU A 195 6.69 -12.28 -10.29
N THR A 196 5.92 -11.93 -9.26
CA THR A 196 6.31 -10.90 -8.28
C THR A 196 7.29 -11.42 -7.22
N THR A 197 7.71 -12.68 -7.31
CA THR A 197 8.67 -13.29 -6.39
C THR A 197 10.08 -12.83 -6.72
N ASN A 198 10.83 -12.49 -5.69
CA ASN A 198 12.28 -12.30 -5.72
C ASN A 198 12.90 -13.14 -4.60
N ARG A 199 14.22 -13.15 -4.52
CA ARG A 199 14.96 -13.87 -3.47
C ARG A 199 14.48 -13.54 -2.06
N GLU A 200 14.24 -12.26 -1.77
CA GLU A 200 13.83 -11.80 -0.45
C GLU A 200 12.41 -12.27 -0.09
N ALA A 201 11.46 -12.20 -1.02
CA ALA A 201 10.10 -12.68 -0.84
C ALA A 201 10.06 -14.22 -0.68
N PHE A 202 10.85 -14.94 -1.48
CA PHE A 202 11.01 -16.38 -1.37
C PHE A 202 11.54 -16.77 0.02
N TYR A 203 12.60 -16.10 0.47
CA TYR A 203 13.17 -16.30 1.80
C TYR A 203 12.16 -16.02 2.92
N VAL A 204 11.43 -14.89 2.83
CA VAL A 204 10.39 -14.57 3.82
C VAL A 204 9.34 -15.67 3.87
N ALA A 205 8.81 -16.12 2.73
CA ALA A 205 7.77 -17.14 2.66
C ALA A 205 8.19 -18.46 3.35
N ILE A 206 9.42 -18.92 3.12
CA ILE A 206 9.92 -20.18 3.69
C ILE A 206 10.27 -20.03 5.18
N SER A 207 10.93 -18.93 5.55
CA SER A 207 11.37 -18.67 6.93
C SER A 207 10.23 -18.43 7.93
N ARG A 208 8.98 -18.31 7.47
CA ARG A 208 7.82 -18.14 8.36
C ARG A 208 7.32 -19.45 8.98
N ALA A 209 7.62 -20.60 8.39
CA ALA A 209 7.11 -21.90 8.84
C ALA A 209 7.95 -22.46 10.00
N LYS A 210 7.28 -22.93 11.05
CA LYS A 210 7.93 -23.68 12.15
C LYS A 210 8.05 -25.18 11.85
N ARG A 211 7.08 -25.76 11.15
CA ARG A 211 7.03 -27.21 10.88
C ARG A 211 7.04 -27.57 9.41
N ALA A 212 6.22 -26.91 8.60
CA ALA A 212 6.09 -27.27 7.19
C ALA A 212 5.76 -26.08 6.30
N VAL A 213 6.28 -26.11 5.07
CA VAL A 213 5.97 -25.15 4.01
C VAL A 213 5.49 -25.90 2.77
N THR A 214 4.46 -25.37 2.12
CA THR A 214 3.98 -25.83 0.82
C THR A 214 3.96 -24.64 -0.14
N LEU A 215 4.68 -24.77 -1.25
CA LEU A 215 4.80 -23.74 -2.27
C LEU A 215 3.95 -24.10 -3.47
N TYR A 216 3.12 -23.17 -3.91
CA TYR A 216 2.33 -23.26 -5.13
C TYR A 216 2.93 -22.31 -6.16
N THR A 217 3.18 -22.80 -7.37
CA THR A 217 3.72 -21.99 -8.47
C THR A 217 3.26 -22.58 -9.80
N THR A 218 3.23 -21.76 -10.84
CA THR A 218 2.89 -22.18 -12.21
C THR A 218 4.03 -22.93 -12.89
N SER A 219 5.28 -22.64 -12.51
CA SER A 219 6.49 -23.24 -13.11
C SER A 219 7.60 -23.31 -12.06
N GLN A 220 8.06 -24.53 -11.76
CA GLN A 220 9.16 -24.74 -10.83
C GLN A 220 10.47 -24.10 -11.33
N ALA A 221 10.74 -24.22 -12.64
CA ALA A 221 11.93 -23.65 -13.25
C ALA A 221 11.96 -22.12 -13.12
N ASP A 222 10.83 -21.46 -13.38
CA ASP A 222 10.73 -20.00 -13.23
C ASP A 222 10.85 -19.56 -11.77
N LEU A 223 10.24 -20.30 -10.84
CA LEU A 223 10.36 -20.00 -9.43
C LEU A 223 11.83 -20.07 -8.97
N VAL A 224 12.58 -21.08 -9.39
CA VAL A 224 14.01 -21.20 -9.07
C VAL A 224 14.79 -20.00 -9.61
N ARG A 225 14.56 -19.62 -10.87
CA ARG A 225 15.20 -18.45 -11.48
C ARG A 225 14.85 -17.17 -10.73
N LEU A 226 13.57 -16.93 -10.43
CA LEU A 226 13.10 -15.73 -9.72
C LEU A 226 13.63 -15.67 -8.27
N ALA A 227 13.72 -16.81 -7.59
CA ALA A 227 14.27 -16.91 -6.23
C ALA A 227 15.77 -16.61 -6.15
N GLN A 228 16.49 -16.61 -7.29
CA GLN A 228 17.90 -16.21 -7.36
C GLN A 228 18.08 -14.72 -7.63
N VAL A 229 17.07 -14.04 -8.19
CA VAL A 229 17.12 -12.61 -8.50
C VAL A 229 16.85 -11.79 -7.25
N SER A 230 17.86 -11.03 -6.83
CA SER A 230 17.74 -10.02 -5.79
C SER A 230 17.05 -8.78 -6.36
N ARG A 231 16.12 -8.19 -5.61
CA ARG A 231 15.69 -6.79 -5.84
C ARG A 231 15.95 -5.96 -4.59
N ALA A 232 17.06 -6.24 -3.90
CA ALA A 232 17.52 -5.42 -2.81
C ALA A 232 17.64 -3.96 -3.28
N LYS A 233 17.20 -3.03 -2.43
CA LYS A 233 17.37 -1.61 -2.70
C LYS A 233 18.86 -1.31 -2.60
N GLU A 234 19.42 -0.80 -3.68
CA GLU A 234 20.80 -0.29 -3.70
C GLU A 234 20.80 1.13 -3.12
N ASN A 235 21.87 1.47 -2.43
CA ASN A 235 22.02 2.81 -1.89
C ASN A 235 22.49 3.74 -3.00
N VAL A 236 22.09 5.01 -2.93
CA VAL A 236 22.60 6.04 -3.86
C VAL A 236 24.12 6.18 -3.75
N SER A 237 24.69 5.93 -2.56
CA SER A 237 26.14 5.88 -2.34
C SER A 237 26.86 4.79 -3.14
N ASP A 238 26.15 3.74 -3.56
CA ASP A 238 26.73 2.66 -4.36
C ASP A 238 26.93 3.11 -5.82
N TYR A 239 26.30 4.24 -6.20
CA TYR A 239 26.35 4.86 -7.53
C TYR A 239 27.13 6.17 -7.58
N VAL A 240 27.37 6.81 -6.43
CA VAL A 240 28.15 8.06 -6.34
C VAL A 240 29.49 7.74 -5.67
N PRO A 241 30.63 7.79 -6.38
CA PRO A 241 31.93 7.61 -5.75
C PRO A 241 32.13 8.70 -4.68
N LEU A 242 32.31 8.28 -3.42
CA LEU A 242 32.44 9.15 -2.24
C LEU A 242 33.77 9.95 -2.19
N THR A 243 34.48 10.07 -3.31
CA THR A 243 35.76 10.78 -3.37
C THR A 243 35.88 11.54 -4.70
N GLN A 244 35.32 12.74 -4.76
CA GLN A 244 36.17 13.85 -5.19
C GLN A 244 36.68 14.47 -3.90
N PRO A 245 37.99 14.45 -3.61
CA PRO A 245 38.50 15.27 -2.52
C PRO A 245 38.04 16.70 -2.81
N VAL A 246 37.27 17.27 -1.90
CA VAL A 246 37.13 18.72 -1.82
C VAL A 246 38.56 19.21 -1.71
N MET A 247 39.08 19.86 -2.76
CA MET A 247 40.35 20.54 -2.71
C MET A 247 40.27 21.48 -1.51
N THR A 248 40.91 21.10 -0.41
CA THR A 248 41.08 21.96 0.75
C THR A 248 41.79 23.21 0.25
N ASP A 249 41.17 24.37 0.44
CA ASP A 249 41.75 25.67 0.14
C ASP A 249 43.18 25.75 0.70
N GLY A 250 44.17 25.72 -0.18
CA GLY A 250 45.57 25.75 0.24
C GLY A 250 46.56 25.15 -0.74
N GLN A 251 46.54 25.55 -2.02
CA GLN A 251 47.72 25.54 -2.88
C GLN A 251 47.46 26.41 -4.12
N HIS A 252 47.85 27.68 -4.02
CA HIS A 252 48.07 28.53 -5.20
C HIS A 252 49.31 28.00 -5.92
N GLU A 253 49.13 27.31 -7.04
CA GLU A 253 50.16 27.27 -8.09
C GLU A 253 49.55 27.80 -9.39
N GLN A 254 50.29 28.76 -9.94
CA GLN A 254 49.95 29.59 -11.08
C GLN A 254 49.63 28.73 -12.31
N ARG A 255 48.41 28.87 -12.85
CA ARG A 255 48.15 28.50 -14.24
C ARG A 255 48.12 29.76 -15.08
N GLU A 256 49.16 29.89 -15.90
CA GLU A 256 49.30 30.87 -16.96
C GLU A 256 48.05 30.90 -17.86
N GLU A 257 47.65 32.10 -18.27
CA GLU A 257 46.57 32.35 -19.23
C GLU A 257 46.88 31.70 -20.58
N GLN A 258 46.41 30.48 -20.81
CA GLN A 258 46.28 29.94 -22.16
C GLN A 258 44.96 30.40 -22.78
N LYS A 259 45.08 31.33 -23.73
CA LYS A 259 44.02 31.82 -24.61
C LYS A 259 43.40 30.63 -25.37
N PRO A 260 42.06 30.52 -25.47
CA PRO A 260 41.44 29.41 -26.18
C PRO A 260 41.68 29.53 -27.69
N ASP A 261 42.05 28.42 -28.33
CA ASP A 261 42.21 28.31 -29.77
C ASP A 261 40.87 28.52 -30.51
N PRO A 262 40.88 29.15 -31.70
CA PRO A 262 39.67 29.39 -32.47
C PRO A 262 39.09 28.09 -33.05
N ILE A 263 37.76 27.98 -32.98
CA ILE A 263 36.97 26.87 -33.51
C ILE A 263 37.11 26.83 -35.04
N SER A 264 37.57 25.70 -35.58
CA SER A 264 37.63 25.44 -37.03
C SER A 264 36.22 25.40 -37.65
N SER A 265 36.01 26.17 -38.72
CA SER A 265 34.75 26.27 -39.46
C SER A 265 34.37 24.95 -40.15
N VAL A 266 33.14 24.49 -39.95
CA VAL A 266 32.57 23.31 -40.64
C VAL A 266 32.19 23.70 -42.08
N ASP A 267 32.74 22.98 -43.07
CA ASP A 267 32.40 23.13 -44.49
C ASP A 267 30.99 22.55 -44.79
N PRO A 268 30.02 23.35 -45.28
CA PRO A 268 28.64 22.89 -45.49
C PRO A 268 28.41 21.92 -46.67
N ARG A 269 29.45 21.41 -47.34
CA ARG A 269 29.27 20.64 -48.60
C ARG A 269 29.55 19.14 -48.57
N ALA A 270 29.86 18.54 -47.43
CA ALA A 270 30.03 17.08 -47.35
C ALA A 270 28.69 16.33 -47.18
N VAL A 271 27.82 16.38 -48.19
CA VAL A 271 26.63 15.52 -48.31
C VAL A 271 27.01 14.24 -49.07
N GLY A 272 26.85 13.09 -48.39
CA GLY A 272 26.41 11.84 -49.01
C GLY A 272 27.45 10.74 -49.27
N LYS A 273 27.32 9.63 -48.55
CA LYS A 273 26.87 8.33 -49.12
C LYS A 273 26.63 7.28 -48.03
N ARG A 274 25.52 6.55 -48.22
CA ARG A 274 25.01 5.41 -47.45
C ARG A 274 26.00 4.23 -47.39
N ILE A 275 26.00 3.50 -46.28
CA ILE A 275 25.40 2.15 -46.16
C ILE A 275 24.65 2.10 -44.84
#